data_AF-A0A352UWZ0-F1
#
_entry.id   AF-A0A352UWZ0-F1
#
_cell.length_a   1.000
_cell.length_b   1.000
_cell.length_c   1.000
_cell.angle_alpha   90.00
_cell.angle_beta   90.00
_cell.angle_gamma   90.00
#
_symmetry.space_group_name_H-M   'P 1'
#
loop_
_entity.id
_entity.type
_entity.pdbx_description
1 polymer ?
#
loop_
_entity_poly.entity_id
_entity_poly.type
_entity_poly.pdbx_seq_one_letter_code
_entity_poly.pdbx_strand_id
1 'polypeptide(L)' 'MKILFVHQNFPGQFLHLAPALQARGHDCLALTDTTNNRAVSIPVVKYKHEAPAPDPAACRLGRNFTQMSDRGVT' A
#
# COMPACT_ATOMS: atom_id res chain seq x y z
N MET A 1 12.47 -18.91 -0.01
CA MET A 1 12.54 -18.05 1.19
C MET A 1 11.15 -17.50 1.49
N LYS A 2 10.92 -16.92 2.68
CA LYS A 2 9.69 -16.18 3.01
C LYS A 2 9.91 -14.69 2.77
N ILE A 3 9.03 -14.06 2.00
CA ILE A 3 9.17 -12.67 1.55
C ILE A 3 7.85 -11.93 1.81
N LEU A 4 7.93 -10.83 2.55
CA LEU A 4 6.80 -9.93 2.78
C LEU A 4 7.01 -8.63 2.00
N PHE A 5 6.10 -8.33 1.08
CA PHE A 5 6.02 -7.04 0.41
C PHE A 5 5.17 -6.08 1.23
N VAL A 6 5.70 -4.92 1.61
CA VAL A 6 4.96 -3.89 2.34
C VAL A 6 4.77 -2.69 1.44
N HIS A 7 3.52 -2.42 1.05
CA HIS A 7 3.20 -1.27 0.20
C HIS A 7 1.72 -0.88 0.33
N GLN A 8 1.43 0.37 0.68
CA GLN A 8 0.05 0.86 0.86
C GLN A 8 -0.83 0.61 -0.37
N ASN A 9 -0.27 0.87 -1.56
CA ASN A 9 -0.94 0.76 -2.85
C ASN A 9 -0.45 -0.44 -3.68
N PHE A 10 -0.13 -1.57 -3.03
CA PHE A 10 0.36 -2.79 -3.68
C PHE A 10 -0.52 -3.14 -4.91
N PRO A 11 0.05 -3.52 -6.08
CA PRO A 11 1.43 -3.97 -6.29
C PRO A 11 2.48 -2.88 -6.49
N GLY A 12 2.11 -1.62 -6.73
CA GLY A 12 3.06 -0.51 -6.90
C GLY A 12 4.22 -0.87 -7.85
N GLN A 13 5.45 -0.62 -7.41
CA GLN A 13 6.68 -0.98 -8.14
C GLN A 13 6.95 -2.50 -8.23
N PHE A 14 6.23 -3.32 -7.48
CA PHE A 14 6.43 -4.77 -7.39
C PHE A 14 5.57 -5.58 -8.37
N LEU A 15 4.86 -4.90 -9.30
CA LEU A 15 3.94 -5.52 -10.26
C LEU A 15 4.53 -6.75 -10.96
N HIS A 16 5.80 -6.69 -11.35
CA HIS A 16 6.49 -7.81 -12.01
C HIS A 16 7.38 -8.62 -11.06
N LEU A 17 7.93 -7.98 -10.02
CA LEU A 17 8.86 -8.64 -9.11
C LEU A 17 8.16 -9.67 -8.22
N ALA A 18 7.03 -9.31 -7.62
CA ALA A 18 6.28 -10.18 -6.72
C ALA A 18 5.86 -11.51 -7.37
N PRO A 19 5.20 -11.52 -8.54
CA PRO A 19 4.86 -12.77 -9.21
C PRO A 19 6.10 -13.54 -9.68
N ALA A 20 7.17 -12.86 -10.13
CA ALA A 20 8.39 -13.54 -10.54
C ALA A 20 9.11 -14.25 -9.39
N LEU A 21 9.11 -13.66 -8.18
CA LEU A 21 9.68 -14.28 -6.98
C LEU A 21 8.82 -15.45 -6.49
N GLN A 22 7.49 -15.34 -6.57
CA GLN A 22 6.59 -16.46 -6.25
C GLN A 22 6.76 -17.61 -7.25
N ALA A 23 6.85 -17.33 -8.56
CA ALA A 23 7.08 -18.33 -9.59
C ALA A 23 8.42 -19.07 -9.44
N ARG A 24 9.42 -18.44 -8.81
CA ARG A 24 10.70 -19.06 -8.41
C ARG A 24 10.61 -19.95 -7.17
N GLY A 25 9.43 -20.15 -6.60
CA GLY A 25 9.19 -21.00 -5.43
C GLY A 25 9.44 -20.29 -4.09
N HIS A 26 9.40 -18.96 -4.05
CA HIS A 26 9.40 -18.23 -2.78
C HIS A 26 7.98 -18.12 -2.20
N ASP A 27 7.87 -18.22 -0.88
CA ASP A 27 6.65 -17.94 -0.14
C ASP A 27 6.50 -16.41 -0.05
N CYS A 28 5.59 -15.87 -0.85
CA CYS A 28 5.40 -14.43 -1.02
C CYS A 28 4.03 -14.02 -0.48
N LEU A 29 4.03 -13.01 0.37
CA LEU A 29 2.85 -12.36 0.91
C LEU A 29 2.98 -10.84 0.72
N ALA A 30 1.89 -10.13 0.46
CA ALA A 30 1.88 -8.67 0.50
C ALA A 30 0.99 -8.14 1.63
N LEU A 31 1.40 -7.03 2.23
CA LEU A 31 0.63 -6.24 3.20
C LEU A 31 0.26 -4.90 2.56
N THR A 32 -1.04 -4.62 2.48
CA THR A 32 -1.57 -3.40 1.83
C THR A 32 -2.70 -2.77 2.63
N ASP A 33 -3.03 -1.51 2.35
CA ASP A 33 -4.17 -0.83 3.00
C ASP A 33 -5.51 -1.49 2.63
N THR A 34 -6.44 -1.57 3.59
CA THR A 34 -7.76 -2.18 3.41
C THR A 34 -8.55 -1.60 2.24
N THR A 35 -8.38 -0.29 2.00
CA THR A 35 -9.05 0.45 0.93
C THR A 35 -8.48 0.17 -0.46
N ASN A 36 -7.32 -0.50 -0.55
CA ASN A 36 -6.71 -0.84 -1.82
C ASN A 36 -7.45 -2.01 -2.50
N ASN A 37 -8.00 -1.73 -3.69
CA ASN A 37 -8.76 -2.68 -4.50
C ASN A 37 -8.07 -3.00 -5.84
N ARG A 38 -6.76 -2.72 -5.96
CA ARG A 38 -5.98 -3.07 -7.15
C ARG A 38 -5.91 -4.58 -7.34
N ALA A 39 -5.86 -5.02 -8.59
CA ALA A 39 -5.64 -6.42 -8.93
C ALA A 39 -4.25 -6.87 -8.46
N VAL A 40 -4.18 -8.07 -7.90
CA VAL A 40 -2.96 -8.65 -7.30
C VAL A 40 -2.78 -10.08 -7.78
N SER A 41 -1.52 -10.48 -7.97
CA SER A 41 -1.13 -11.78 -8.52
C SER A 41 -0.55 -12.74 -7.48
N ILE A 42 -0.37 -12.27 -6.23
CA ILE A 42 0.13 -13.06 -5.10
C ILE A 42 -0.80 -12.87 -3.89
N PRO A 43 -0.76 -13.75 -2.86
CA PRO A 43 -1.55 -13.57 -1.65
C PRO A 43 -1.31 -12.22 -0.96
N VAL A 44 -2.39 -11.65 -0.40
CA VAL A 44 -2.37 -10.33 0.24
C VAL A 44 -3.13 -10.37 1.56
N VAL A 45 -2.58 -9.73 2.57
CA VAL A 45 -3.27 -9.35 3.81
C VAL A 45 -3.48 -7.84 3.84
N LYS A 46 -4.60 -7.42 4.43
CA LYS A 46 -5.01 -6.03 4.48
C LYS A 46 -4.94 -5.50 5.91
N TYR A 47 -4.30 -4.35 6.09
CA TYR A 47 -4.36 -3.61 7.36
C TYR A 47 -5.40 -2.50 7.30
N LYS A 48 -5.96 -2.18 8.46
CA LYS A 48 -6.86 -1.02 8.62
C LYS A 48 -6.07 0.14 9.20
N HIS A 49 -6.17 1.31 8.57
CA HIS A 49 -5.64 2.55 9.10
C HIS A 49 -6.60 3.70 8.75
N GLU A 50 -7.01 4.45 9.75
CA GLU A 50 -7.94 5.58 9.61
C GLU A 50 -7.18 6.86 10.00
N ALA A 51 -6.99 7.75 9.03
CA ALA A 51 -6.41 9.06 9.26
C ALA A 51 -7.49 10.13 9.07
N PRO A 52 -7.55 11.17 9.94
CA PRO A 52 -8.42 12.32 9.73
C PRO A 52 -8.18 12.96 8.36
N ALA A 53 -9.25 13.36 7.69
CA ALA A 53 -9.11 14.11 6.44
C ALA A 53 -8.65 15.54 6.75
N PRO A 54 -7.66 16.09 6.01
CA PRO A 54 -7.23 17.47 6.21
C PRO A 54 -8.32 18.45 5.76
N ASP A 55 -8.39 19.62 6.41
CA ASP A 55 -9.34 20.68 6.05
C ASP A 55 -9.14 21.09 4.57
N PRO A 56 -10.18 20.93 3.72
CA PRO A 56 -10.11 21.28 2.32
C PRO A 56 -9.80 22.76 2.04
N ALA A 57 -10.31 23.67 2.89
CA ALA A 57 -10.15 25.10 2.73
C ALA A 57 -8.76 25.56 3.12
N ALA A 58 -8.22 25.05 4.24
CA ALA A 58 -6.85 25.33 4.66
C ALA A 58 -5.79 24.77 3.68
N CYS A 59 -5.98 23.55 3.17
CA CYS A 59 -4.92 22.87 2.42
C CYS A 59 -4.93 23.13 0.89
N ARG A 60 -6.07 23.55 0.31
CA ARG A 60 -6.24 23.86 -1.13
C ARG A 60 -5.49 22.87 -2.06
N LEU A 61 -4.46 23.35 -2.78
CA LEU A 61 -3.66 22.57 -3.73
C LEU A 61 -2.68 21.60 -3.02
N GLY A 62 -2.29 21.91 -1.79
CA GLY A 62 -1.40 21.07 -0.96
C GLY A 62 -2.11 19.91 -0.26
N ARG A 63 -3.43 19.76 -0.42
CA ARG A 63 -4.25 18.77 0.30
C ARG A 63 -3.70 17.35 0.23
N ASN A 64 -3.24 16.91 -0.94
CA ASN A 64 -2.71 15.56 -1.09
C ASN A 64 -1.40 15.39 -0.29
N PHE A 65 -0.50 16.38 -0.35
CA PHE A 65 0.73 16.37 0.43
C PHE A 65 0.46 16.33 1.93
N THR A 66 -0.45 17.17 2.43
CA THR A 66 -0.86 17.17 3.85
C THR A 66 -1.43 15.81 4.24
N GLN A 67 -2.38 15.29 3.47
CA GLN A 67 -3.01 14.00 3.75
C GLN A 67 -1.97 12.85 3.83
N MET A 68 -1.00 12.81 2.92
CA MET A 68 0.01 11.75 2.92
C MET A 68 1.06 11.95 4.03
N SER A 69 1.35 13.19 4.41
CA SER A 69 2.27 13.51 5.51
C SER A 69 1.64 13.18 6.87
N ASP A 70 0.36 13.52 7.07
CA ASP A 70 -0.39 13.26 8.30
C ASP A 70 -0.50 11.75 8.58
N ARG A 71 -0.66 10.94 7.54
CA ARG A 71 -0.63 9.46 7.64
C ARG A 71 0.71 8.92 8.16
N GLY A 72 1.80 9.68 8.07
CA GLY A 72 3.11 9.28 8.58
C GLY A 72 3.29 9.56 10.08
N VAL A 73 2.39 10.33 10.70
CA VAL A 73 2.47 10.72 12.12
C VAL A 73 1.39 10.07 12.99
N THR A 74 0.46 9.32 12.40
CA THR A 74 -0.63 8.58 13.06
C THR A 74 -0.51 7.09 12.79
#